data_AF-T0Y758-F1
#
_entry.id   AF-T0Y758-F1
#
_cell.length_a   1.000
_cell.length_b   1.000
_cell.length_c   1.000
_cell.angle_alpha   90.00
_cell.angle_beta   90.00
_cell.angle_gamma   90.00
#
_symmetry.space_group_name_H-M   'P 1'
#
loop_
_entity.id
_entity.type
_entity.pdbx_description
1 polymer ?
#
loop_
_entity_poly.entity_id
_entity_poly.type
_entity_poly.pdbx_seq_one_letter_code
_entity_poly.pdbx_strand_id
1 'polypeptide(L)' 'MTLKKKLIEVALPLEAINKEASREKSIRHGHPSTIHLWWSRKPLSVCRAV' A
#
# COMPACT_ATOMS: atom_id res chain seq x y z
N MET A 1 11.59 1.59 26.03
CA MET A 1 11.74 0.37 25.20
C MET A 1 12.24 0.80 23.83
N THR A 2 13.47 0.44 23.46
CA THR A 2 13.97 0.60 22.08
C THR A 2 13.32 -0.49 21.22
N LEU A 3 12.41 -0.10 20.33
CA LEU A 3 11.79 -1.04 19.38
C LEU A 3 12.85 -1.51 18.37
N LYS A 4 13.15 -2.82 18.36
CA LYS A 4 13.95 -3.42 17.29
C LYS A 4 13.17 -3.33 15.98
N LYS A 5 13.79 -2.74 14.95
CA LYS A 5 13.21 -2.66 13.61
C LYS A 5 12.94 -4.06 13.07
N LYS A 6 11.79 -4.23 12.44
CA LYS A 6 11.39 -5.51 11.81
C LYS A 6 12.20 -5.70 10.53
N LEU A 7 12.44 -6.96 10.14
CA LEU A 7 13.14 -7.29 8.90
C LEU A 7 12.51 -6.62 7.68
N ILE A 8 11.19 -6.48 7.63
CA ILE A 8 10.48 -5.79 6.54
C ILE A 8 10.85 -4.31 6.43
N GLU A 9 11.16 -3.65 7.55
CA GLU A 9 11.51 -2.23 7.59
C GLU A 9 12.98 -1.99 7.20
N VAL A 10 13.80 -3.03 7.27
CA VAL A 10 15.22 -3.01 6.87
C VAL A 10 15.40 -3.51 5.44
N ALA A 11 14.64 -4.53 5.04
CA ALA A 11 14.78 -5.19 3.76
C ALA A 11 13.97 -4.54 2.63
N LEU A 12 12.87 -3.83 2.95
CA LEU A 12 11.99 -3.24 1.94
C LEU A 12 11.87 -1.72 2.13
N PRO A 13 11.82 -0.94 1.04
CA PRO A 13 11.61 0.50 1.09
C PRO A 13 10.12 0.83 1.37
N LEU A 14 9.67 0.60 2.60
CA LEU A 14 8.25 0.74 3.01
C LEU A 14 7.68 2.14 2.76
N GLU A 15 8.46 3.20 2.95
CA GLU A 15 8.00 4.58 2.72
C GLU A 15 7.60 4.80 1.26
N ALA A 16 8.44 4.33 0.32
CA ALA A 16 8.17 4.43 -1.10
C ALA A 16 6.93 3.61 -1.50
N ILE A 17 6.83 2.38 -0.98
CA ILE A 17 5.68 1.49 -1.25
C ILE A 17 4.39 2.12 -0.74
N ASN A 18 4.38 2.65 0.49
CA ASN A 18 3.20 3.24 1.10
C ASN A 18 2.72 4.50 0.36
N LYS A 19 3.66 5.33 -0.11
CA LYS A 19 3.35 6.54 -0.88
C LYS A 19 2.67 6.19 -2.21
N GLU A 20 3.22 5.24 -2.96
CA GLU A 20 2.62 4.82 -4.24
C GLU A 20 1.32 4.06 -4.04
N ALA A 21 1.22 3.21 -3.00
CA ALA A 21 -0.01 2.50 -2.66
C ALA A 21 -1.16 3.44 -2.27
N SER A 22 -0.86 4.54 -1.57
CA SER A 22 -1.82 5.58 -1.23
C SER A 22 -2.26 6.34 -2.49
N ARG A 23 -1.31 6.72 -3.34
CA ARG A 23 -1.58 7.40 -4.61
C ARG A 23 -2.50 6.58 -5.50
N GLU A 24 -2.24 5.29 -5.68
CA GLU A 24 -3.00 4.37 -6.53
C GLU A 24 -4.47 4.22 -6.08
N LYS A 25 -4.70 4.18 -4.76
CA LYS A 25 -6.05 4.16 -4.18
C LYS A 25 -6.83 5.46 -4.39
N SER A 26 -6.12 6.59 -4.49
CA SER A 26 -6.71 7.92 -4.61
C SER A 26 -6.95 8.37 -6.05
N ILE A 27 -6.68 7.55 -7.08
CA ILE A 27 -6.81 7.98 -8.49
C ILE A 27 -8.27 8.21 -8.89
N ARG A 28 -9.20 7.45 -8.31
CA ARG A 28 -10.61 7.50 -8.69
C ARG A 28 -11.40 8.11 -7.54
N HIS A 29 -12.13 9.19 -7.82
CA HIS A 29 -13.04 9.84 -6.86
C HIS A 29 -14.46 9.77 -7.44
N GLY A 30 -15.45 9.46 -6.59
CA GLY A 30 -16.88 9.52 -6.97
C GLY A 30 -17.41 8.34 -7.79
N HIS A 31 -16.62 7.28 -8.01
CA HIS A 31 -17.09 6.08 -8.71
C HIS A 31 -17.59 5.03 -7.70
N PRO A 32 -18.68 4.28 -7.95
CA PRO A 32 -19.13 3.22 -7.03
C PRO A 32 -18.05 2.18 -6.69
N SER A 33 -17.13 1.93 -7.63
CA SER A 33 -15.97 1.05 -7.43
C SER A 33 -14.91 1.56 -6.44
N THR A 34 -14.99 2.83 -6.02
CA THR A 34 -14.19 3.40 -4.91
C THR A 34 -14.85 3.26 -3.54
N ILE A 35 -16.16 2.99 -3.48
CA ILE A 35 -16.91 2.78 -2.22
C ILE A 35 -16.86 1.29 -1.83
N HIS A 36 -17.03 0.40 -2.80
CA HIS A 36 -17.00 -1.04 -2.57
C HIS A 36 -15.76 -1.66 -3.22
N LEU A 37 -14.68 -1.75 -2.45
CA LEU A 37 -13.54 -2.62 -2.74
C LEU A 37 -13.96 -4.07 -2.43
N TRP A 38 -14.78 -4.69 -3.29
CA TRP A 38 -15.05 -6.13 -3.22
C TRP A 38 -13.72 -6.90 -3.13
N TRP A 39 -13.73 -7.97 -2.33
CA TRP A 39 -12.56 -8.60 -1.68
C TRP A 39 -11.18 -8.22 -2.24
N SER A 40 -10.54 -7.27 -1.53
CA SER A 40 -9.08 -7.04 -1.51
C SER A 40 -8.40 -6.77 -2.86
N ARG A 41 -8.75 -5.66 -3.52
CA ARG A 41 -7.84 -5.07 -4.51
C ARG A 41 -6.60 -4.51 -3.82
N LYS A 42 -5.53 -5.31 -3.77
CA LYS A 42 -4.22 -4.83 -3.34
C LYS A 42 -3.65 -3.91 -4.43
N PRO A 43 -3.13 -2.73 -4.08
CA PRO A 43 -2.48 -1.85 -5.05
C PRO A 43 -1.26 -2.55 -5.66
N LEU A 44 -1.02 -2.34 -6.95
CA LEU A 44 0.06 -2.97 -7.71
C LEU A 44 1.44 -2.69 -7.12
N SER A 45 1.60 -1.50 -6.55
CA SER A 45 2.78 -1.09 -5.79
C SER A 45 3.12 -2.04 -4.63
N VAL A 46 2.11 -2.59 -3.96
CA VAL A 46 2.30 -3.58 -2.88
C VAL A 46 2.52 -4.98 -3.46
N CYS A 47 1.84 -5.33 -4.55
CA CYS A 47 1.94 -6.65 -5.17
C CYS A 47 3.28 -6.91 -5.89
N ARG A 48 3.98 -5.86 -6.35
CA ARG A 48 5.26 -5.95 -7.07
C ARG A 48 6.49 -5.73 -6.19
N ALA A 49 6.28 -5.34 -4.94
CA ALA A 49 7.37 -5.04 -4.00
C ALA A 49 7.95 -6.28 -3.31
N VAL A 50 7.34 -7.46 -3.52
CA VAL A 50 7.78 -8.77 -3.04
C VAL A 50 8.24 -9.58 -4.24
#